data_AF-A0A928UK48-F1
#
_entry.id   AF-A0A928UK48-F1
#
_cell.length_a   1.000
_cell.length_b   1.000
_cell.length_c   1.000
_cell.angle_alpha   90.00
_cell.angle_beta   90.00
_cell.angle_gamma   90.00
#
_symmetry.space_group_name_H-M   'P 1'
#
loop_
_entity.id
_entity.type
_entity.pdbx_description
1 polymer ?
#
loop_
_entity_poly.entity_id
_entity_poly.type
_entity_poly.pdbx_seq_one_letter_code
_entity_poly.pdbx_strand_id
1 'polypeptide(L)'
;MDLISSRTIDITKLAMDGLLDRQQAISSNIANVMTPDYQRKEVAFESQLAKIIEGEDLKDYIKGQNSIEYVPPNVDVFTGEVHRYRTPTLQEKAYLQSNLYDEFKPQYVTDVYSGSNSDGNNVELEREMMDLSKTGTKYLVLSNLERRQFSELSEIIRGQ
;
A
#
# COMPACT_ATOMS: atom_id res chain seq x y z
N MET A 1 11.15 -19.86 6.48
CA MET A 1 10.24 -20.19 5.39
C MET A 1 9.12 -19.17 5.43
N ASP A 2 9.20 -18.12 4.61
CA ASP A 2 8.10 -17.17 4.38
C ASP A 2 7.08 -17.85 3.47
N LEU A 3 6.10 -18.51 4.08
CA LEU A 3 5.16 -19.41 3.41
C LEU A 3 3.97 -18.65 2.76
N ILE A 4 4.22 -17.50 2.12
CA ILE A 4 3.22 -16.55 1.53
C ILE A 4 2.71 -15.51 2.53
N SER A 5 2.43 -14.28 2.10
CA SER A 5 3.38 -13.16 2.17
C SER A 5 2.78 -12.14 3.14
N SER A 6 3.41 -11.88 4.30
CA SER A 6 2.90 -10.84 5.21
C SER A 6 2.71 -9.54 4.43
N ARG A 7 3.64 -9.27 3.51
CA ARG A 7 3.60 -8.15 2.57
C ARG A 7 2.26 -7.96 1.86
N THR A 8 1.67 -9.00 1.25
CA THR A 8 0.40 -8.83 0.54
C THR A 8 -0.72 -8.47 1.51
N ILE A 9 -0.79 -9.16 2.66
CA ILE A 9 -1.78 -8.89 3.73
C ILE A 9 -1.61 -7.46 4.28
N ASP A 10 -0.37 -7.03 4.47
CA ASP A 10 -0.04 -5.71 4.99
C ASP A 10 -0.43 -4.62 3.96
N ILE A 11 -0.12 -4.82 2.67
CA ILE A 11 -0.46 -3.89 1.59
C ILE A 11 -1.98 -3.82 1.38
N THR A 12 -2.69 -4.95 1.37
CA THR A 12 -4.14 -4.98 1.20
C THR A 12 -4.85 -4.35 2.40
N LYS A 13 -4.33 -4.55 3.62
CA LYS A 13 -4.78 -3.83 4.81
C LYS A 13 -4.64 -2.32 4.65
N LEU A 14 -3.46 -1.82 4.24
CA LEU A 14 -3.28 -0.38 3.97
C LEU A 14 -4.26 0.14 2.92
N ALA A 15 -4.48 -0.62 1.84
CA ALA A 15 -5.45 -0.27 0.81
C ALA A 15 -6.88 -0.19 1.37
N MET A 16 -7.27 -1.14 2.23
CA MET A 16 -8.56 -1.16 2.90
C MET A 16 -8.72 0.01 3.87
N ASP A 17 -7.69 0.36 4.64
CA ASP A 17 -7.68 1.51 5.54
C ASP A 17 -7.87 2.82 4.75
N GLY A 18 -7.16 2.99 3.62
CA GLY A 18 -7.34 4.15 2.74
C GLY A 18 -8.74 4.23 2.09
N LEU A 19 -9.33 3.08 1.74
CA LEU A 19 -10.71 3.03 1.25
C LEU A 19 -11.73 3.38 2.33
N LEU A 20 -11.49 2.99 3.58
CA LEU A 20 -12.33 3.35 4.72
C LEU A 20 -12.29 4.87 4.96
N ASP A 21 -11.09 5.47 4.96
CA ASP A 21 -10.92 6.92 5.09
C ASP A 21 -11.65 7.66 3.96
N ARG A 22 -11.55 7.16 2.72
CA ARG A 22 -12.29 7.70 1.58
C ARG A 22 -13.81 7.60 1.80
N GLN A 23 -14.32 6.46 2.25
CA GLN A 23 -15.74 6.30 2.56
C GLN A 23 -16.19 7.33 3.62
N GLN A 24 -15.38 7.57 4.64
CA GLN A 24 -15.67 8.57 5.67
C GLN A 24 -15.70 10.00 5.10
N ALA A 25 -14.74 10.35 4.24
CA ALA A 25 -14.73 11.65 3.56
C ALA A 25 -15.98 11.85 2.67
N ILE A 26 -16.35 10.83 1.87
CA ILE A 26 -17.55 10.86 1.04
C ILE A 26 -18.80 11.01 1.90
N SER A 27 -18.91 10.27 3.00
CA SER A 27 -20.03 10.42 3.94
C SER A 27 -20.12 11.84 4.52
N SER A 28 -18.98 12.47 4.82
CA SER A 28 -18.93 13.86 5.27
C SER A 28 -19.37 14.82 4.16
N ASN A 29 -19.01 14.57 2.91
CA ASN A 29 -19.43 15.41 1.79
C ASN A 29 -20.95 15.32 1.59
N ILE A 30 -21.50 14.11 1.55
CA ILE A 30 -22.95 13.87 1.41
C ILE A 30 -23.72 14.60 2.51
N ALA A 31 -23.25 14.54 3.76
CA ALA A 31 -23.89 15.22 4.89
C ALA A 31 -23.91 16.76 4.73
N ASN A 32 -22.91 17.33 4.03
CA ASN A 32 -22.76 18.77 3.84
C ASN A 32 -23.17 19.26 2.44
N VAL A 33 -23.84 18.43 1.62
CA VAL A 33 -24.26 18.79 0.26
C VAL A 33 -25.18 20.01 0.20
N MET A 34 -25.90 20.33 1.28
CA MET A 34 -26.75 21.53 1.39
C MET A 34 -26.13 22.63 2.26
N THR A 35 -24.86 22.50 2.64
CA THR A 35 -24.17 23.50 3.47
C THR A 35 -23.50 24.54 2.56
N PRO A 36 -23.87 25.83 2.65
CA PRO A 36 -23.22 26.89 1.87
C PRO A 36 -21.71 26.94 2.14
N ASP A 37 -20.93 27.33 1.12
CA ASP A 37 -19.47 27.45 1.16
C ASP A 37 -18.68 26.17 1.51
N TYR A 38 -19.35 25.01 1.66
CA TYR A 38 -18.67 23.76 1.97
C TYR A 38 -17.77 23.30 0.81
N GLN A 39 -16.53 22.95 1.15
CA GLN A 39 -15.56 22.44 0.18
C GLN A 39 -15.46 20.91 0.28
N ARG A 40 -15.68 20.25 -0.86
CA ARG A 40 -15.56 18.80 -1.04
C ARG A 40 -14.16 18.34 -0.59
N LYS A 41 -14.15 17.31 0.24
CA LYS A 41 -12.93 16.65 0.71
C LYS A 41 -12.77 15.31 0.02
N GLU A 42 -11.57 15.02 -0.44
CA GLU A 42 -11.19 13.75 -1.03
C GLU A 42 -9.99 13.16 -0.29
N VAL A 43 -9.86 11.84 -0.29
CA VAL A 43 -8.71 11.16 0.30
C VAL A 43 -7.80 10.66 -0.81
N ALA A 44 -6.56 11.14 -0.81
CA ALA A 44 -5.48 10.73 -1.70
C ALA A 44 -4.49 9.83 -0.94
N PHE A 45 -4.48 8.55 -1.27
CA PHE A 45 -3.59 7.56 -0.64
C PHE A 45 -2.92 6.63 -1.64
N GLU A 46 -3.44 6.52 -2.87
CA GLU A 46 -2.94 5.58 -3.89
C GLU A 46 -1.48 5.81 -4.26
N SER A 47 -1.05 7.07 -4.34
CA SER A 47 0.35 7.40 -4.66
C SER A 47 1.30 6.97 -3.54
N GLN A 48 0.86 7.02 -2.28
CA GLN A 48 1.63 6.53 -1.13
C GLN A 48 1.68 5.00 -1.15
N LEU A 49 0.53 4.36 -1.41
CA LEU A 49 0.45 2.91 -1.53
C LEU A 49 1.36 2.38 -2.66
N ALA A 50 1.37 3.04 -3.82
CA ALA A 50 2.24 2.68 -4.93
C ALA A 50 3.73 2.78 -4.55
N LYS A 51 4.13 3.85 -3.86
CA LYS A 51 5.51 3.99 -3.36
C LYS A 51 5.91 2.88 -2.40
N ILE A 52 5.00 2.46 -1.52
CA ILE A 52 5.27 1.35 -0.59
C ILE A 52 5.44 0.04 -1.34
N ILE A 53 4.59 -0.22 -2.34
CA ILE A 53 4.70 -1.42 -3.20
C ILE A 53 6.05 -1.44 -3.92
N GLU A 54 6.40 -0.35 -4.61
CA GLU A 54 7.67 -0.20 -5.33
C GLU A 54 8.87 -0.35 -4.38
N GLY A 55 8.78 0.24 -3.18
CA GLY A 55 9.84 0.18 -2.20
C GLY A 55 10.09 -1.23 -1.66
N GLU A 56 9.02 -1.99 -1.43
CA GLU A 56 9.13 -3.40 -1.04
C GLU A 56 9.62 -4.29 -2.20
N ASP A 57 9.23 -4.04 -3.45
CA ASP A 57 9.79 -4.73 -4.63
C ASP A 57 11.30 -4.52 -4.74
N LEU A 58 11.77 -3.30 -4.43
CA LEU A 58 13.20 -3.00 -4.40
C LEU A 58 13.92 -3.76 -3.27
N LYS A 59 13.30 -3.91 -2.09
CA LYS A 59 13.87 -4.73 -1.01
C LYS A 59 14.00 -6.19 -1.44
N ASP A 60 12.98 -6.73 -2.10
CA ASP A 60 12.98 -8.10 -2.61
C ASP A 60 14.05 -8.29 -3.69
N TYR A 61 14.20 -7.32 -4.58
CA TYR A 61 15.29 -7.30 -5.56
C TYR A 61 16.67 -7.32 -4.91
N ILE A 62 16.93 -6.45 -3.92
CA ILE A 62 18.22 -6.39 -3.21
C ILE A 62 18.51 -7.72 -2.48
N LYS A 63 17.51 -8.30 -1.79
CA LYS A 63 17.63 -9.62 -1.14
C LYS A 63 17.95 -10.71 -2.17
N GLY A 64 17.26 -10.68 -3.32
CA GLY A 64 17.48 -11.58 -4.45
C GLY A 64 18.91 -11.49 -4.99
N GLN A 65 19.41 -10.30 -5.32
CA GLN A 65 20.78 -10.09 -5.80
C GLN A 65 21.83 -10.60 -4.80
N ASN A 66 21.63 -10.39 -3.50
CA ASN A 66 22.53 -10.89 -2.46
C ASN A 66 22.45 -12.42 -2.27
N SER A 67 21.49 -13.10 -2.92
CA SER A 67 21.26 -14.56 -2.82
C SER A 67 21.72 -15.35 -4.06
N ILE A 68 22.13 -14.72 -5.18
CA ILE A 68 22.29 -15.40 -6.48
C ILE A 68 23.75 -15.50 -6.96
N GLU A 69 24.73 -14.79 -6.39
CA GLU A 69 26.10 -14.87 -6.93
C GLU A 69 26.92 -16.04 -6.33
N TYR A 70 26.86 -17.21 -6.96
CA TYR A 70 27.87 -18.26 -6.76
C TYR A 70 29.19 -17.80 -7.40
N VAL A 71 30.03 -17.14 -6.61
CA VAL A 71 31.43 -16.90 -6.98
C VAL A 71 32.24 -18.11 -6.51
N PRO A 72 32.92 -18.87 -7.40
CA PRO A 72 33.84 -19.90 -6.95
C PRO A 72 34.84 -19.26 -5.98
N PRO A 73 35.15 -19.88 -4.83
CA PRO A 73 35.99 -19.27 -3.82
C PRO A 73 37.38 -18.98 -4.41
N ASN A 74 37.67 -17.71 -4.70
CA ASN A 74 39.04 -17.27 -4.91
C ASN A 74 39.69 -17.17 -3.53
N VAL A 75 40.57 -18.12 -3.26
CA VAL A 75 41.40 -18.11 -2.06
C VAL A 75 42.43 -17.00 -2.23
N ASP A 76 42.37 -15.98 -1.39
CA ASP A 76 43.50 -15.07 -1.24
C ASP A 76 44.70 -15.90 -0.76
N VAL A 77 45.72 -15.98 -1.61
CA VAL A 77 46.89 -16.84 -1.42
C VAL A 77 47.73 -16.41 -0.20
N PHE A 78 47.49 -15.21 0.35
CA PHE A 78 48.22 -14.64 1.48
C PHE A 78 47.43 -14.61 2.79
N THR A 79 46.11 -14.39 2.72
CA THR A 79 45.26 -14.28 3.94
C THR A 79 44.41 -15.53 4.20
N GLY A 80 44.17 -16.36 3.18
CA GLY A 80 43.29 -17.52 3.25
C GLY A 80 41.80 -17.18 3.40
N GLU A 81 41.42 -15.89 3.32
CA GLU A 81 40.03 -15.46 3.49
C GLU A 81 39.21 -15.70 2.20
N VAL A 82 38.02 -16.28 2.36
CA VAL A 82 37.13 -16.64 1.25
C VAL A 82 35.87 -15.76 1.30
N HIS A 83 35.75 -14.81 0.38
CA HIS A 83 34.55 -13.99 0.24
C HIS A 83 33.58 -14.65 -0.76
N ARG A 84 32.42 -15.12 -0.26
CA ARG A 84 31.43 -15.90 -1.05
C ARG A 84 30.17 -15.13 -1.45
N TYR A 85 30.01 -13.90 -0.98
CA TYR A 85 28.76 -13.14 -1.13
C TYR A 85 29.05 -11.67 -1.41
N ARG A 86 28.26 -11.08 -2.30
CA ARG A 86 28.10 -9.63 -2.36
C ARG A 86 27.66 -9.14 -0.98
N THR A 87 28.44 -8.24 -0.38
CA THR A 87 28.03 -7.62 0.88
C THR A 87 27.21 -6.38 0.54
N PRO A 88 25.94 -6.30 0.95
CA PRO A 88 25.15 -5.11 0.70
C PRO A 88 25.80 -3.88 1.32
N THR A 89 25.73 -2.76 0.59
CA THR A 89 26.31 -1.49 1.05
C THR A 89 25.64 -1.03 2.34
N LEU A 90 26.28 -0.11 3.09
CA LEU A 90 25.68 0.46 4.29
C LEU A 90 24.30 1.09 3.99
N GLN A 91 24.16 1.71 2.82
CA GLN A 91 22.89 2.29 2.36
C GLN A 91 21.84 1.20 2.06
N GLU A 92 22.22 0.12 1.39
CA GLU A 92 21.32 -1.01 1.12
C GLU A 92 20.88 -1.70 2.40
N LYS A 93 21.78 -1.89 3.38
CA LYS A 93 21.43 -2.44 4.68
C LYS A 93 20.45 -1.56 5.44
N ALA A 94 20.68 -0.24 5.44
CA ALA A 94 19.76 0.73 6.05
C ALA A 94 18.38 0.70 5.36
N TYR A 95 18.36 0.59 4.03
CA TYR A 95 17.12 0.50 3.27
C TYR A 95 16.35 -0.81 3.55
N LEU A 96 17.05 -1.95 3.65
CA LEU A 96 16.42 -3.22 4.02
C LEU A 96 15.82 -3.20 5.45
N GLN A 97 16.36 -2.37 6.33
CA GLN A 97 15.88 -2.20 7.71
C GLN A 97 14.77 -1.15 7.85
N SER A 98 14.47 -0.37 6.81
CA SER A 98 13.47 0.69 6.91
C SER A 98 12.04 0.12 6.99
N ASN A 99 11.19 0.78 7.78
CA ASN A 99 9.77 0.47 7.81
C ASN A 99 9.00 1.38 6.83
N LEU A 100 8.75 0.88 5.62
CA LEU A 100 8.06 1.64 4.58
C LEU A 100 6.56 1.81 4.89
N TYR A 101 5.98 0.96 5.73
CA TYR A 101 4.55 1.01 6.08
C TYR A 101 4.18 2.24 6.92
N ASP A 102 5.13 2.80 7.69
CA ASP A 102 4.91 4.02 8.50
C ASP A 102 4.71 5.29 7.63
N GLU A 103 5.07 5.22 6.36
CA GLU A 103 4.86 6.31 5.40
C GLU A 103 3.41 6.41 4.92
N PHE A 104 2.58 5.38 5.16
CA PHE A 104 1.18 5.39 4.77
C PHE A 104 0.34 6.30 5.67
N LYS A 105 0.07 7.51 5.19
CA LYS A 105 -0.74 8.51 5.88
C LYS A 105 -1.71 9.14 4.88
N PRO A 106 -2.91 8.57 4.69
CA PRO A 106 -3.91 9.10 3.75
C PRO A 106 -4.11 10.60 3.92
N GLN A 107 -4.03 11.34 2.81
CA GLN A 107 -4.10 12.80 2.84
C GLN A 107 -5.48 13.27 2.41
N TYR A 108 -6.07 14.16 3.21
CA TYR A 108 -7.33 14.82 2.89
C TYR A 108 -7.03 16.05 2.03
N VAL A 109 -7.46 16.00 0.78
CA VAL A 109 -7.30 17.06 -0.21
C VAL A 109 -8.65 17.72 -0.41
N THR A 110 -8.70 19.05 -0.36
CA THR A 110 -9.88 19.80 -0.74
C THR A 110 -9.86 20.01 -2.25
N ASP A 111 -10.95 19.68 -2.92
CA ASP A 111 -11.14 20.10 -4.30
C ASP A 111 -11.51 21.58 -4.28
N VAL A 112 -10.66 22.42 -4.88
CA VAL A 112 -10.86 23.89 -4.97
C VAL A 112 -11.17 24.32 -6.41
N TYR A 113 -11.22 23.37 -7.35
CA TYR A 113 -11.29 23.64 -8.79
C TYR A 113 -12.57 23.12 -9.46
N SER A 114 -13.32 22.21 -8.84
CA SER A 114 -14.66 21.88 -9.31
C SER A 114 -15.56 23.10 -9.21
N GLY A 115 -16.27 23.41 -10.29
CA GLY A 115 -17.17 24.56 -10.37
C GLY A 115 -18.15 24.55 -9.21
N SER A 116 -18.04 25.54 -8.33
CA SER A 116 -18.97 25.73 -7.24
C SER A 116 -20.35 26.06 -7.78
N ASN A 117 -21.39 25.56 -7.12
CA ASN A 117 -22.75 26.05 -7.27
C ASN A 117 -22.79 27.56 -6.98
N SER A 118 -23.94 28.20 -7.22
CA SER A 118 -24.19 29.61 -6.86
C SER A 118 -23.82 29.96 -5.41
N ASP A 119 -23.80 28.96 -4.54
CA ASP A 119 -23.66 29.06 -3.09
C ASP A 119 -22.25 28.69 -2.60
N GLY A 120 -21.26 28.63 -3.49
CA GLY A 120 -19.85 28.33 -3.13
C GLY A 120 -19.55 26.86 -2.84
N ASN A 121 -20.58 26.03 -2.73
CA ASN A 121 -20.48 24.59 -2.50
C ASN A 121 -20.18 23.82 -3.79
N ASN A 122 -19.22 22.90 -3.75
CA ASN A 122 -18.80 22.07 -4.89
C ASN A 122 -19.09 20.57 -4.71
N VAL A 123 -19.89 20.19 -3.70
CA VAL A 123 -20.36 18.82 -3.51
C VAL A 123 -21.56 18.53 -4.42
N GLU A 124 -21.48 17.43 -5.17
CA GLU A 124 -22.53 16.94 -6.04
C GLU A 124 -23.03 15.58 -5.54
N LEU A 125 -24.30 15.48 -5.13
CA LEU A 125 -24.85 14.29 -4.47
C LEU A 125 -24.69 13.01 -5.32
N GLU A 126 -25.02 13.08 -6.61
CA GLU A 126 -24.97 11.94 -7.52
C GLU A 126 -23.52 11.42 -7.67
N ARG A 127 -22.55 12.34 -7.76
CA ARG A 127 -21.13 12.02 -7.79
C ARG A 127 -20.67 11.37 -6.49
N GLU A 128 -21.03 11.93 -5.34
CA GLU A 128 -20.65 11.34 -4.05
C GLU A 128 -21.25 9.95 -3.85
N MET A 129 -22.50 9.72 -4.28
CA MET A 129 -23.11 8.39 -4.25
C MET A 129 -22.40 7.40 -5.17
N MET A 130 -22.00 7.85 -6.36
CA MET A 130 -21.21 7.03 -7.29
C MET A 130 -19.84 6.68 -6.69
N ASP A 131 -19.15 7.64 -6.10
CA ASP A 131 -17.86 7.45 -5.44
C ASP A 131 -18.00 6.53 -4.22
N LEU A 132 -19.08 6.64 -3.44
CA LEU A 132 -19.39 5.76 -2.32
C LEU A 132 -19.57 4.32 -2.80
N SER A 133 -20.38 4.12 -3.85
CA SER A 133 -20.61 2.81 -4.44
C SER A 133 -19.31 2.19 -4.94
N LYS A 134 -18.52 2.93 -5.70
CA LYS A 134 -17.21 2.50 -6.22
C LYS A 134 -16.25 2.13 -5.08
N THR A 135 -16.20 2.94 -4.03
CA THR A 135 -15.35 2.69 -2.85
C THR A 135 -15.78 1.43 -2.11
N GLY A 136 -17.10 1.26 -1.89
CA GLY A 136 -17.66 0.06 -1.27
C GLY A 136 -17.40 -1.21 -2.07
N THR A 137 -17.53 -1.17 -3.41
CA THR A 137 -17.21 -2.30 -4.28
C THR A 137 -15.73 -2.68 -4.18
N LYS A 138 -14.82 -1.71 -4.24
CA LYS A 138 -13.37 -1.98 -4.10
C LYS A 138 -13.06 -2.65 -2.76
N TYR A 139 -13.63 -2.13 -1.67
CA TYR A 139 -13.44 -2.69 -0.33
C TYR A 139 -13.96 -4.13 -0.26
N LEU A 140 -15.17 -4.38 -0.78
CA LEU A 140 -15.76 -5.70 -0.80
C LEU A 140 -14.89 -6.70 -1.58
N VAL A 141 -14.41 -6.31 -2.77
CA VAL A 141 -13.53 -7.14 -3.60
C VAL A 141 -12.25 -7.49 -2.85
N LEU A 142 -11.55 -6.50 -2.28
CA LEU A 142 -10.33 -6.75 -1.50
C LEU A 142 -10.59 -7.67 -0.31
N SER A 143 -11.67 -7.43 0.44
CA SER A 143 -12.03 -8.27 1.59
C SER A 143 -12.32 -9.72 1.21
N ASN A 144 -12.93 -9.96 0.03
CA ASN A 144 -13.19 -11.30 -0.48
C ASN A 144 -11.90 -12.01 -0.88
N LEU A 145 -10.98 -11.29 -1.53
CA LEU A 145 -9.68 -11.83 -1.92
C LEU A 145 -8.85 -12.21 -0.69
N GLU A 146 -8.78 -11.35 0.31
CA GLU A 146 -8.12 -11.64 1.60
C GLU A 146 -8.69 -12.89 2.26
N ARG A 147 -10.02 -12.98 2.39
CA ARG A 147 -10.68 -14.17 2.96
C ARG A 147 -10.31 -15.45 2.21
N ARG A 148 -10.26 -15.39 0.87
CA ARG A 148 -9.89 -16.54 0.05
C ARG A 148 -8.44 -16.97 0.31
N GLN A 149 -7.52 -16.02 0.36
CA GLN A 149 -6.10 -16.29 0.67
C GLN A 149 -5.95 -16.96 2.04
N PHE A 150 -6.60 -16.43 3.09
CA PHE A 150 -6.57 -17.06 4.41
C PHE A 150 -7.21 -18.44 4.44
N SER A 151 -8.28 -18.65 3.69
CA SER A 151 -8.93 -19.95 3.57
C SER A 151 -7.97 -20.99 2.97
N GLU A 152 -7.37 -20.67 1.82
CA GLU A 152 -6.40 -21.53 1.12
C GLU A 152 -5.20 -21.86 2.03
N LEU A 153 -4.67 -20.88 2.78
CA LEU A 153 -3.59 -21.11 3.75
C LEU A 153 -4.04 -22.02 4.91
N SER A 154 -5.23 -21.78 5.46
CA SER A 154 -5.74 -22.55 6.59
C SER A 154 -5.98 -24.02 6.22
N GLU A 155 -6.37 -24.29 4.98
CA GLU A 155 -6.57 -25.62 4.41
C GLU A 155 -5.23 -26.37 4.34
N ILE A 156 -4.21 -25.74 3.75
CA ILE A 156 -2.85 -26.31 3.65
C ILE A 156 -2.25 -26.58 5.03
N ILE A 157 -2.37 -25.66 5.99
CA ILE A 157 -1.84 -25.82 7.35
C ILE A 157 -2.54 -26.97 8.09
N ARG A 158 -3.84 -27.17 7.85
CA ARG A 158 -4.62 -28.27 8.43
C ARG A 158 -4.38 -29.62 7.73
N GLY A 159 -3.74 -29.61 6.56
CA GLY A 159 -3.44 -30.81 5.77
C GLY A 159 -4.68 -31.48 5.16
N GLN A 160 -5.71 -30.68 4.84
CA GLN A 160 -6.91 -31.13 4.11
C GLN A 160 -6.77 -30.85 2.62
#